data_AF-A0A2D5QQM7-F1
#
_entry.id   AF-A0A2D5QQM7-F1
#
_cell.length_a   1.000
_cell.length_b   1.000
_cell.length_c   1.000
_cell.angle_alpha   90.00
_cell.angle_beta   90.00
_cell.angle_gamma   90.00
#
_symmetry.space_group_name_H-M   'P 1'
#
loop_
_entity.id
_entity.type
_entity.pdbx_description
1 polymer ?
#
loop_
_entity_poly.entity_id
_entity_poly.type
_entity_poly.pdbx_seq_one_letter_code
_entity_poly.pdbx_strand_id
1 'polypeptide(L)'
;LKLESFLLSGSLKKLTPPIKKGLSKDKKPVIPVIVGSQLARRLSIKEEQIFTALTGSSQKTSTHSSSHHQWNGQGAAPQSIILKVAGIFEAGYDEYDSRFIYMHYEQAEAVFGTQDSVQGFEIALTDPNLASELAPQIENALQWGLGDPQDWGEALLFNPLKATRIATRAEENFSVQGWYEQNPALYMSLVYQKIAILVVLSVMLILASCNVSSMLMMMTLERTPEIAILKTMGASNRSIKRIFIIEGLSIAIVGSIIGALLGFIFCEWILANGVSLDPQVYGIDRFPVEFRWRDYFLAVIGSIIILSIAVSIPARRGSLMSPTRGLRGDQLDLRT
;
A
#
# COMPACT_ATOMS: atom_id res chain seq x y z
N LEU A 1 -8.37 -10.18 -5.47
CA LEU A 1 -8.68 -8.99 -6.30
C LEU A 1 -9.94 -9.24 -7.13
N LYS A 2 -10.87 -8.28 -7.24
CA LYS A 2 -11.99 -8.41 -8.18
C LYS A 2 -11.52 -7.97 -9.56
N LEU A 3 -11.10 -8.91 -10.41
CA LEU A 3 -10.61 -8.60 -11.76
C LEU A 3 -11.64 -7.77 -12.57
N GLU A 4 -12.94 -7.90 -12.27
CA GLU A 4 -14.01 -7.10 -12.87
C GLU A 4 -13.81 -5.59 -12.75
N SER A 5 -13.27 -5.09 -11.64
CA SER A 5 -13.09 -3.64 -11.44
C SER A 5 -11.94 -3.03 -12.24
N PHE A 6 -11.07 -3.87 -12.81
CA PHE A 6 -9.88 -3.48 -13.56
C PHE A 6 -10.04 -3.71 -15.06
N LEU A 7 -11.22 -4.10 -15.55
CA LEU A 7 -11.45 -4.28 -16.98
C LEU A 7 -11.66 -2.93 -17.67
N LEU A 8 -10.81 -2.64 -18.65
CA LEU A 8 -11.00 -1.53 -19.59
C LEU A 8 -12.08 -1.85 -20.63
N SER A 9 -12.15 -3.12 -21.03
CA SER A 9 -13.03 -3.60 -22.10
C SER A 9 -13.31 -5.10 -21.95
N GLY A 10 -14.41 -5.55 -22.55
CA GLY A 10 -14.88 -6.93 -22.43
C GLY A 10 -15.63 -7.25 -21.14
N SER A 11 -15.81 -8.54 -20.86
CA SER A 11 -16.50 -9.02 -19.66
C SER A 11 -15.99 -10.40 -19.25
N LEU A 12 -15.87 -10.62 -17.94
CA LEU A 12 -15.55 -11.94 -17.38
C LEU A 12 -16.55 -13.03 -17.78
N LYS A 13 -17.80 -12.68 -18.12
CA LYS A 13 -18.79 -13.64 -18.65
C LYS A 13 -18.37 -14.29 -19.96
N LYS A 14 -17.48 -13.64 -20.74
CA LYS A 14 -16.95 -14.19 -21.99
C LYS A 14 -15.87 -15.26 -21.76
N LEU A 15 -15.33 -15.37 -20.53
CA LEU A 15 -14.38 -16.43 -20.16
C LEU A 15 -15.07 -17.75 -19.82
N THR A 16 -16.37 -17.73 -19.52
CA THR A 16 -17.11 -18.94 -19.13
C THR A 16 -17.11 -19.93 -20.28
N PRO A 17 -16.68 -21.19 -20.09
CA PRO A 17 -16.66 -22.16 -21.17
C PRO A 17 -18.10 -22.39 -21.67
N PRO A 18 -18.32 -22.42 -23.00
CA PRO A 18 -19.60 -22.90 -23.51
C PRO A 18 -19.80 -24.33 -23.02
N ILE A 19 -20.93 -24.55 -22.33
CA ILE A 19 -21.37 -25.85 -21.81
C ILE A 19 -21.08 -26.93 -22.85
N LYS A 20 -20.29 -27.94 -22.46
CA LYS A 20 -19.89 -29.11 -23.27
C LYS A 20 -21.05 -29.60 -24.16
N LYS A 21 -21.07 -29.17 -25.43
CA LYS A 21 -21.83 -29.81 -26.50
C LYS A 21 -20.98 -29.82 -27.76
N GLY A 22 -20.35 -30.97 -28.00
CA GLY A 22 -19.90 -31.37 -29.34
C GLY A 22 -18.78 -30.54 -29.97
N LEU A 23 -17.67 -30.30 -29.26
CA LEU A 23 -16.43 -29.90 -29.94
C LEU A 23 -15.96 -31.07 -30.81
N SER A 24 -16.16 -30.94 -32.13
CA SER A 24 -15.62 -31.82 -33.16
C SER A 24 -14.11 -31.97 -32.97
N LYS A 25 -13.61 -33.22 -33.02
CA LYS A 25 -12.22 -33.60 -32.72
C LYS A 25 -11.16 -32.89 -33.58
N ASP A 26 -11.54 -32.23 -34.67
CA ASP A 26 -10.61 -31.65 -35.66
C ASP A 26 -10.42 -30.13 -35.57
N LYS A 27 -11.20 -29.40 -34.75
CA LYS A 27 -10.98 -27.95 -34.55
C LYS A 27 -10.30 -27.69 -33.22
N LYS A 28 -9.08 -27.14 -33.26
CA LYS A 28 -8.41 -26.61 -32.07
C LYS A 28 -9.37 -25.64 -31.36
N PRO A 29 -9.65 -25.82 -30.07
CA PRO A 29 -10.54 -24.93 -29.34
C PRO A 29 -9.95 -23.52 -29.32
N VAL A 30 -10.80 -22.52 -29.59
CA VAL A 30 -10.46 -21.11 -29.44
C VAL A 30 -10.77 -20.72 -28.01
N ILE A 31 -9.75 -20.29 -27.27
CA ILE A 31 -9.86 -20.11 -25.82
C ILE A 31 -9.97 -18.62 -25.51
N PRO A 32 -11.07 -18.17 -24.88
CA PRO A 32 -11.20 -16.79 -24.45
C PRO A 32 -10.19 -16.48 -23.34
N VAL A 33 -9.50 -15.35 -23.46
CA VAL A 33 -8.53 -14.87 -22.48
C VAL A 33 -8.69 -13.38 -22.23
N ILE A 34 -8.33 -12.93 -21.03
CA ILE A 34 -8.20 -11.52 -20.68
C ILE A 34 -6.72 -11.18 -20.63
N VAL A 35 -6.32 -10.12 -21.33
CA VAL A 35 -4.92 -9.74 -21.51
C VAL A 35 -4.65 -8.40 -20.83
N GLY A 36 -3.46 -8.21 -20.24
CA GLY A 36 -3.06 -6.93 -19.69
C GLY A 36 -2.92 -5.84 -20.77
N SER A 37 -3.21 -4.59 -20.41
CA SER A 37 -3.26 -3.44 -21.34
C SER A 37 -1.93 -3.20 -22.06
N GLN A 38 -0.81 -3.27 -21.34
CA GLN A 38 0.52 -3.05 -21.90
C GLN A 38 0.96 -4.22 -22.78
N LEU A 39 0.62 -5.46 -22.42
CA LEU A 39 0.88 -6.64 -23.25
C LEU A 39 0.07 -6.57 -24.56
N ALA A 40 -1.21 -6.18 -24.47
CA ALA A 40 -2.07 -5.98 -25.64
C ALA A 40 -1.51 -4.90 -26.59
N ARG A 41 -1.02 -3.77 -26.04
CA ARG A 41 -0.33 -2.74 -26.84
C ARG A 41 0.94 -3.26 -27.51
N ARG A 42 1.82 -3.93 -26.77
CA ARG A 42 3.09 -4.47 -27.31
C ARG A 42 2.85 -5.47 -28.45
N LEU A 43 1.86 -6.32 -28.31
CA LEU A 43 1.49 -7.30 -29.33
C LEU A 43 0.58 -6.73 -30.43
N SER A 44 0.15 -5.45 -30.31
CA SER A 44 -0.81 -4.80 -31.21
C SER A 44 -2.13 -5.57 -31.36
N ILE A 45 -2.63 -6.14 -30.25
CA ILE A 45 -3.85 -6.96 -30.20
C ILE A 45 -5.01 -6.14 -29.65
N LYS A 46 -6.19 -6.27 -30.27
CA LYS A 46 -7.46 -5.64 -29.85
C LYS A 46 -8.45 -6.67 -29.29
N GLU A 47 -9.52 -6.20 -28.65
CA GLU A 47 -10.63 -7.06 -28.21
C GLU A 47 -11.20 -7.85 -29.41
N GLU A 48 -11.66 -9.08 -29.15
CA GLU A 48 -12.21 -10.04 -30.13
C GLU A 48 -11.18 -10.60 -31.14
N GLN A 49 -9.94 -10.13 -31.13
CA GLN A 49 -8.88 -10.63 -31.99
C GLN A 49 -8.40 -12.01 -31.53
N ILE A 50 -8.04 -12.84 -32.50
CA ILE A 50 -7.52 -14.20 -32.30
C ILE A 50 -6.02 -14.18 -32.55
N PHE A 51 -5.26 -14.85 -31.68
CA PHE A 51 -3.82 -15.01 -31.83
C PHE A 51 -3.39 -16.41 -31.39
N THR A 52 -2.26 -16.86 -31.91
CA THR A 52 -1.69 -18.16 -31.54
C THR A 52 -0.61 -17.94 -30.49
N ALA A 53 -0.73 -18.59 -29.35
CA ALA A 53 0.31 -18.63 -28.33
C ALA A 53 1.05 -19.97 -28.39
N LEU A 54 2.35 -19.94 -28.11
CA LEU A 54 3.18 -21.13 -27.94
C LEU A 54 3.32 -21.39 -26.45
N THR A 55 2.85 -22.53 -25.98
CA THR A 55 3.04 -22.93 -24.59
C THR A 55 4.41 -23.54 -24.41
N GLY A 56 5.03 -23.29 -23.26
CA GLY A 56 6.18 -24.05 -22.81
C GLY A 56 5.85 -25.54 -22.68
N SER A 57 6.89 -26.37 -22.68
CA SER A 57 6.78 -27.80 -22.48
C SER A 57 6.19 -28.09 -21.09
N SER A 58 4.91 -28.48 -21.04
CA SER A 58 4.34 -29.05 -19.82
C SER A 58 5.05 -30.39 -19.58
N GLN A 59 6.00 -30.42 -18.65
CA GLN A 59 6.48 -31.68 -18.08
C GLN A 59 5.25 -32.29 -17.43
N LYS A 60 4.62 -33.25 -18.12
CA LYS A 60 3.65 -34.14 -17.47
C LYS A 60 4.37 -34.71 -16.27
N THR A 61 3.99 -34.28 -15.07
CA THR A 61 4.38 -34.94 -13.83
C THR A 61 3.81 -36.35 -13.94
N SER A 62 4.66 -37.27 -14.38
CA SER A 62 4.30 -38.68 -14.49
C SER A 62 4.10 -39.20 -13.08
N THR A 63 2.86 -39.13 -12.61
CA THR A 63 2.38 -39.96 -11.52
C THR A 63 2.55 -41.40 -11.96
N HIS A 64 3.68 -42.02 -11.65
CA HIS A 64 3.85 -43.42 -11.25
C HIS A 64 5.26 -43.54 -10.70
N SER A 65 5.32 -43.76 -9.38
CA SER A 65 6.49 -44.22 -8.65
C SER A 65 7.03 -45.50 -9.28
N SER A 66 8.12 -45.40 -10.02
CA SER A 66 9.10 -46.48 -10.14
C SER A 66 10.48 -45.87 -10.31
N SER A 67 11.31 -46.14 -9.31
CA SER A 67 12.69 -45.73 -9.14
C SER A 67 13.57 -46.15 -10.33
N HIS A 68 13.63 -45.32 -11.38
CA HIS A 68 14.75 -45.20 -12.32
C HIS A 68 14.41 -44.05 -13.30
N HIS A 69 14.66 -42.81 -12.90
CA HIS A 69 14.53 -41.66 -13.80
C HIS A 69 15.69 -41.63 -14.80
N GLN A 70 15.58 -42.42 -15.88
CA GLN A 70 16.35 -42.18 -17.09
C GLN A 70 15.81 -40.92 -17.78
N TRP A 71 16.61 -39.85 -17.79
CA TRP A 71 16.34 -38.69 -18.64
C TRP A 71 16.41 -39.14 -20.11
N ASN A 72 15.25 -39.16 -20.79
CA ASN A 72 15.11 -39.60 -22.17
C ASN A 72 15.31 -38.46 -23.20
N GLY A 73 15.81 -37.29 -22.76
CA GLY A 73 16.07 -36.15 -23.65
C GLY A 73 14.83 -35.53 -24.31
N GLN A 74 13.62 -35.99 -23.98
CA GLN A 74 12.37 -35.50 -24.58
C GLN A 74 11.66 -34.56 -23.61
N GLY A 75 11.98 -33.26 -23.71
CA GLY A 75 11.05 -32.23 -23.27
C GLY A 75 9.76 -32.31 -24.08
N ALA A 76 8.60 -32.09 -23.46
CA ALA A 76 7.33 -32.04 -24.20
C ALA A 76 7.43 -31.00 -25.33
N ALA A 77 7.04 -31.35 -26.55
CA ALA A 77 7.07 -30.37 -27.65
C ALA A 77 6.16 -29.17 -27.30
N PRO A 78 6.59 -27.93 -27.59
CA PRO A 78 5.77 -26.76 -27.35
C PRO A 78 4.44 -26.89 -28.12
N GLN A 79 3.33 -26.59 -27.46
CA GLN A 79 2.01 -26.70 -28.09
C GLN A 79 1.55 -25.33 -28.57
N SER A 80 0.99 -25.28 -29.77
CA SER A 80 0.34 -24.07 -30.29
C SER A 80 -1.15 -24.07 -29.92
N ILE A 81 -1.53 -23.12 -29.08
CA ILE A 81 -2.92 -22.87 -28.67
C ILE A 81 -3.46 -21.61 -29.33
N ILE A 82 -4.75 -21.63 -29.65
CA ILE A 82 -5.43 -20.49 -30.27
C ILE A 82 -6.22 -19.76 -29.18
N LEU A 83 -5.86 -18.50 -28.95
CA LEU A 83 -6.45 -17.64 -27.94
C LEU A 83 -7.28 -16.54 -28.60
N LYS A 84 -8.39 -16.15 -27.97
CA LYS A 84 -9.23 -15.02 -28.37
C LYS A 84 -9.28 -14.01 -27.24
N VAL A 85 -9.00 -12.75 -27.52
CA VAL A 85 -9.07 -11.68 -26.51
C VAL A 85 -10.54 -11.40 -26.19
N ALA A 86 -10.97 -11.84 -25.01
CA ALA A 86 -12.31 -11.62 -24.47
C ALA A 86 -12.43 -10.30 -23.70
N GLY A 87 -11.30 -9.72 -23.30
CA GLY A 87 -11.23 -8.42 -22.63
C GLY A 87 -9.80 -7.99 -22.38
N ILE A 88 -9.64 -6.72 -22.02
CA ILE A 88 -8.36 -6.13 -21.64
C ILE A 88 -8.49 -5.54 -20.23
N PHE A 89 -7.54 -5.86 -19.35
CA PHE A 89 -7.49 -5.31 -18.00
C PHE A 89 -6.34 -4.30 -17.85
N GLU A 90 -6.49 -3.36 -16.93
CA GLU A 90 -5.46 -2.40 -16.51
C GLU A 90 -5.46 -2.33 -14.98
N ALA A 91 -4.42 -2.92 -14.38
CA ALA A 91 -4.17 -2.83 -12.94
C ALA A 91 -3.49 -1.50 -12.56
N GLY A 92 -3.00 -0.75 -13.55
CA GLY A 92 -2.29 0.51 -13.34
C GLY A 92 -0.83 0.31 -12.92
N TYR A 93 -0.32 -0.93 -13.00
CA TYR A 93 1.06 -1.30 -12.69
C TYR A 93 1.63 -2.16 -13.83
N ASP A 94 2.70 -1.67 -14.48
CA ASP A 94 3.26 -2.20 -15.72
C ASP A 94 3.69 -3.66 -15.59
N GLU A 95 4.21 -4.09 -14.44
CA GLU A 95 4.60 -5.50 -14.26
C GLU A 95 3.41 -6.46 -14.36
N TYR A 96 2.22 -6.02 -13.93
CA TYR A 96 0.99 -6.81 -14.09
C TYR A 96 0.45 -6.69 -15.52
N ASP A 97 0.35 -5.46 -16.03
CA ASP A 97 -0.28 -5.16 -17.31
C ASP A 97 0.54 -5.67 -18.52
N SER A 98 1.84 -5.92 -18.34
CA SER A 98 2.74 -6.40 -19.40
C SER A 98 3.01 -7.91 -19.40
N ARG A 99 2.68 -8.63 -18.32
CA ARG A 99 3.08 -10.05 -18.16
C ARG A 99 1.91 -11.03 -18.04
N PHE A 100 0.74 -10.60 -17.57
CA PHE A 100 -0.33 -11.53 -17.22
C PHE A 100 -1.38 -11.69 -18.33
N ILE A 101 -1.82 -12.94 -18.49
CA ILE A 101 -3.00 -13.35 -19.26
C ILE A 101 -3.85 -14.22 -18.34
N TYR A 102 -5.13 -13.90 -18.21
CA TYR A 102 -6.08 -14.67 -17.42
C TYR A 102 -6.97 -15.52 -18.33
N MET A 103 -7.24 -16.76 -17.92
CA MET A 103 -8.13 -17.68 -18.60
C MET A 103 -8.94 -18.48 -17.58
N HIS A 104 -10.03 -19.13 -18.01
CA HIS A 104 -10.82 -19.94 -17.09
C HIS A 104 -10.06 -21.22 -16.69
N TYR A 105 -10.13 -21.60 -15.41
CA TYR A 105 -9.38 -22.75 -14.87
C TYR A 105 -9.63 -24.04 -15.66
N GLU A 106 -10.90 -24.41 -15.92
CA GLU A 106 -11.23 -25.61 -16.71
C GLU A 106 -10.59 -25.61 -18.13
N GLN A 107 -10.37 -24.43 -18.72
CA GLN A 107 -9.71 -24.31 -20.03
C GLN A 107 -8.19 -24.46 -19.88
N ALA A 108 -7.62 -23.92 -18.80
CA ALA A 108 -6.21 -24.11 -18.47
C ALA A 108 -5.90 -25.61 -18.27
N GLU A 109 -6.73 -26.36 -17.56
CA GLU A 109 -6.55 -27.81 -17.40
C GLU A 109 -6.55 -28.56 -18.74
N ALA A 110 -7.48 -28.20 -19.63
CA ALA A 110 -7.56 -28.80 -20.96
C ALA A 110 -6.34 -28.47 -21.84
N VAL A 111 -5.74 -27.29 -21.67
CA VAL A 111 -4.56 -26.83 -22.43
C VAL A 111 -3.26 -27.41 -21.91
N PHE A 112 -3.04 -27.31 -20.60
CA PHE A 112 -1.76 -27.66 -19.99
C PHE A 112 -1.67 -29.13 -19.60
N GLY A 113 -2.77 -29.87 -19.72
CA GLY A 113 -2.84 -31.28 -19.37
C GLY A 113 -2.68 -31.55 -17.87
N THR A 114 -2.88 -30.52 -17.06
CA THR A 114 -2.90 -30.55 -15.60
C THR A 114 -4.28 -31.04 -15.16
N GLN A 115 -4.47 -32.34 -14.99
CA GLN A 115 -5.73 -32.90 -14.48
C GLN A 115 -5.76 -32.73 -12.97
N ASP A 116 -6.67 -31.91 -12.45
CA ASP A 116 -6.90 -31.67 -11.00
C ASP A 116 -5.64 -31.23 -10.23
N SER A 117 -4.61 -30.73 -10.92
CA SER A 117 -3.37 -30.24 -10.30
C SER A 117 -3.33 -28.71 -10.31
N VAL A 118 -3.76 -28.11 -9.20
CA VAL A 118 -3.67 -26.66 -8.94
C VAL A 118 -2.29 -26.36 -8.34
N GLN A 119 -1.54 -25.40 -8.90
CA GLN A 119 -0.23 -25.02 -8.36
C GLN A 119 -0.33 -24.23 -7.05
N GLY A 120 -1.42 -23.49 -6.83
CA GLY A 120 -1.65 -22.74 -5.61
C GLY A 120 -3.01 -22.05 -5.57
N PHE A 121 -3.42 -21.64 -4.37
CA PHE A 121 -4.62 -20.84 -4.14
C PHE A 121 -4.21 -19.43 -3.71
N GLU A 122 -4.88 -18.43 -4.26
CA GLU A 122 -4.70 -17.04 -3.85
C GLU A 122 -5.86 -16.60 -2.96
N ILE A 123 -5.56 -16.12 -1.76
CA ILE A 123 -6.55 -15.61 -0.81
C ILE A 123 -6.35 -14.10 -0.69
N ALA A 124 -7.36 -13.33 -1.09
CA ALA A 124 -7.34 -11.88 -0.97
C ALA A 124 -7.91 -11.44 0.38
N LEU A 125 -7.13 -10.67 1.13
CA LEU A 125 -7.56 -10.05 2.38
C LEU A 125 -8.05 -8.62 2.15
N THR A 126 -9.02 -8.17 2.97
CA THR A 126 -9.49 -6.78 2.95
C THR A 126 -8.43 -5.82 3.50
N ASP A 127 -7.67 -6.23 4.52
CA ASP A 127 -6.53 -5.49 5.06
C ASP A 127 -5.22 -6.26 4.79
N PRO A 128 -4.34 -5.75 3.91
CA PRO A 128 -3.06 -6.38 3.61
C PRO A 128 -2.12 -6.49 4.83
N ASN A 129 -2.28 -5.65 5.86
CA ASN A 129 -1.40 -5.67 7.04
C ASN A 129 -1.63 -6.90 7.92
N LEU A 130 -2.82 -7.53 7.82
CA LEU A 130 -3.13 -8.76 8.54
C LEU A 130 -2.52 -10.01 7.89
N ALA A 131 -1.97 -9.90 6.69
CA ALA A 131 -1.46 -11.05 5.93
C ALA A 131 -0.39 -11.83 6.70
N SER A 132 0.55 -11.15 7.34
CA SER A 132 1.62 -11.80 8.12
C SER A 132 1.12 -12.46 9.41
N GLU A 133 0.03 -11.95 9.98
CA GLU A 133 -0.58 -12.50 11.20
C GLU A 133 -1.49 -13.71 10.87
N LEU A 134 -2.23 -13.63 9.76
CA LEU A 134 -3.17 -14.66 9.34
C LEU A 134 -2.51 -15.80 8.56
N ALA A 135 -1.37 -15.56 7.89
CA ALA A 135 -0.64 -16.59 7.14
C ALA A 135 -0.41 -17.89 7.95
N PRO A 136 0.18 -17.86 9.16
CA PRO A 136 0.38 -19.08 9.95
C PRO A 136 -0.94 -19.70 10.42
N GLN A 137 -2.00 -18.90 10.62
CA GLN A 137 -3.32 -19.43 10.99
C GLN A 137 -3.97 -20.19 9.83
N ILE A 138 -3.85 -19.65 8.61
CA ILE A 138 -4.33 -20.29 7.38
C ILE A 138 -3.51 -21.56 7.11
N GLU A 139 -2.20 -21.51 7.29
CA GLU A 139 -1.32 -22.67 7.14
C GLU A 139 -1.70 -23.77 8.11
N ASN A 140 -1.89 -23.45 9.40
CA ASN A 140 -2.35 -24.40 10.40
C ASN A 140 -3.74 -24.95 10.08
N ALA A 141 -4.68 -24.10 9.62
CA ALA A 141 -6.02 -24.54 9.23
C ALA A 141 -6.01 -25.47 8.01
N LEU A 142 -5.12 -25.23 7.04
CA LEU A 142 -4.92 -26.10 5.88
C LEU A 142 -4.24 -27.41 6.27
N GLN A 143 -3.33 -27.40 7.23
CA GLN A 143 -2.71 -28.60 7.80
C GLN A 143 -3.70 -29.44 8.62
N TRP A 144 -4.64 -28.80 9.33
CA TRP A 144 -5.65 -29.46 10.17
C TRP A 144 -6.89 -29.92 9.37
N GLY A 145 -7.07 -29.41 8.15
CA GLY A 145 -8.26 -29.57 7.30
C GLY A 145 -8.19 -30.67 6.23
N LEU A 146 -7.41 -31.73 6.44
CA LEU A 146 -7.39 -32.95 5.60
C LEU A 146 -7.49 -34.26 6.43
N GLY A 147 -7.80 -34.14 7.74
CA GLY A 147 -8.01 -35.23 8.69
C GLY A 147 -9.49 -35.63 8.92
N ASP A 148 -9.69 -36.70 9.68
CA ASP A 148 -10.86 -37.61 9.78
C ASP A 148 -12.30 -37.04 9.54
N PRO A 149 -13.19 -37.77 8.83
CA PRO A 149 -14.58 -37.38 8.51
C PRO A 149 -15.57 -37.15 9.67
N GLN A 150 -15.19 -37.34 10.93
CA GLN A 150 -16.13 -37.28 12.07
C GLN A 150 -16.29 -35.88 12.70
N ASP A 151 -15.35 -34.95 12.49
CA ASP A 151 -15.34 -33.63 13.16
C ASP A 151 -16.10 -32.51 12.40
N TRP A 152 -16.83 -32.85 11.34
CA TRP A 152 -17.42 -31.88 10.40
C TRP A 152 -18.68 -31.19 10.94
N GLY A 153 -19.24 -31.67 12.06
CA GLY A 153 -20.53 -31.22 12.60
C GLY A 153 -20.57 -29.77 13.07
N GLU A 154 -19.44 -29.21 13.55
CA GLU A 154 -19.39 -27.85 14.08
C GLU A 154 -18.66 -26.85 13.16
N ALA A 155 -17.72 -27.32 12.33
CA ALA A 155 -16.95 -26.47 11.41
C ALA A 155 -17.76 -25.99 10.18
N LEU A 156 -18.83 -26.71 9.81
CA LEU A 156 -19.67 -26.39 8.65
C LEU A 156 -20.52 -25.12 8.82
N LEU A 157 -20.66 -24.58 10.04
CA LEU A 157 -21.46 -23.38 10.28
C LEU A 157 -20.74 -22.06 9.98
N PHE A 158 -19.41 -22.08 9.79
CA PHE A 158 -18.61 -20.84 9.71
C PHE A 158 -17.82 -20.61 8.41
N ASN A 159 -17.71 -21.58 7.48
CA ASN A 159 -16.86 -21.37 6.31
C ASN A 159 -17.35 -22.06 5.02
N PRO A 160 -17.92 -21.33 4.04
CA PRO A 160 -18.56 -21.89 2.85
C PRO A 160 -17.57 -22.12 1.67
N LEU A 161 -16.32 -22.47 1.93
CA LEU A 161 -15.40 -22.82 0.83
C LEU A 161 -15.63 -24.26 0.37
N LYS A 162 -16.58 -24.40 -0.57
CA LYS A 162 -16.72 -25.56 -1.45
C LYS A 162 -15.44 -25.74 -2.28
N ALA A 163 -14.46 -26.45 -1.72
CA ALA A 163 -13.32 -27.02 -2.44
C ALA A 163 -13.22 -28.55 -2.19
N THR A 164 -14.36 -29.21 -1.94
CA THR A 164 -14.45 -30.64 -1.57
C THR A 164 -14.25 -31.62 -2.73
N ARG A 165 -13.45 -31.28 -3.75
CA ARG A 165 -13.06 -32.26 -4.81
C ARG A 165 -11.57 -32.31 -5.14
N ILE A 166 -10.79 -31.28 -4.81
CA ILE A 166 -9.35 -31.23 -5.10
C ILE A 166 -8.50 -31.66 -3.87
N ALA A 167 -9.12 -31.68 -2.69
CA ALA A 167 -8.49 -32.06 -1.42
C ALA A 167 -8.11 -33.55 -1.31
N THR A 168 -8.63 -34.43 -2.16
CA THR A 168 -8.48 -35.88 -1.99
C THR A 168 -7.11 -36.44 -2.39
N ARG A 169 -6.13 -35.58 -2.73
CA ARG A 169 -4.78 -36.02 -3.14
C ARG A 169 -3.63 -35.09 -2.73
N ALA A 170 -3.90 -34.13 -1.84
CA ALA A 170 -2.89 -33.20 -1.34
C ALA A 170 -2.19 -33.78 -0.11
N GLU A 171 -1.31 -34.76 -0.31
CA GLU A 171 -0.42 -35.31 0.73
C GLU A 171 0.83 -34.41 0.98
N GLU A 172 0.95 -33.26 0.32
CA GLU A 172 2.13 -32.39 0.41
C GLU A 172 1.88 -31.10 1.19
N ASN A 173 2.91 -30.71 1.97
CA ASN A 173 2.95 -29.53 2.83
C ASN A 173 2.55 -28.25 2.08
N PHE A 174 1.41 -27.66 2.43
CA PHE A 174 1.04 -26.32 1.97
C PHE A 174 1.93 -25.29 2.67
N SER A 175 2.61 -24.44 1.88
CA SER A 175 3.32 -23.26 2.38
C SER A 175 2.48 -22.02 2.04
N VAL A 176 2.10 -21.26 3.06
CA VAL A 176 1.40 -19.98 2.89
C VAL A 176 2.45 -18.89 2.81
N GLN A 177 2.57 -18.25 1.65
CA GLN A 177 3.49 -17.12 1.45
C GLN A 177 2.71 -15.83 1.32
N GLY A 178 3.06 -14.83 2.13
CA GLY A 178 2.48 -13.49 2.03
C GLY A 178 2.92 -12.77 0.75
N TRP A 179 2.12 -11.81 0.26
CA TRP A 179 2.52 -10.99 -0.91
C TRP A 179 3.86 -10.27 -0.69
N TYR A 180 4.13 -9.85 0.55
CA TYR A 180 5.39 -9.21 0.94
C TYR A 180 6.60 -10.14 0.83
N GLU A 181 6.41 -11.45 1.02
CA GLU A 181 7.46 -12.46 0.92
C GLU A 181 7.72 -12.85 -0.54
N GLN A 182 6.66 -12.86 -1.37
CA GLN A 182 6.76 -13.10 -2.81
C GLN A 182 7.38 -11.91 -3.55
N ASN A 183 7.20 -10.68 -3.03
CA ASN A 183 7.70 -9.45 -3.65
C ASN A 183 8.55 -8.61 -2.67
N PRO A 184 9.66 -9.17 -2.13
CA PRO A 184 10.42 -8.54 -1.06
C PRO A 184 11.10 -7.24 -1.52
N ALA A 185 11.52 -7.16 -2.78
CA ALA A 185 12.14 -5.96 -3.34
C ALA A 185 11.16 -4.76 -3.38
N LEU A 186 9.91 -4.99 -3.80
CA LEU A 186 8.86 -3.97 -3.84
C LEU A 186 8.42 -3.57 -2.44
N TYR A 187 8.28 -4.53 -1.53
CA TYR A 187 7.95 -4.20 -0.14
C TYR A 187 9.05 -3.36 0.53
N MET A 188 10.30 -3.77 0.39
CA MET A 188 11.43 -3.05 0.98
C MET A 188 11.57 -1.64 0.40
N SER A 189 11.35 -1.45 -0.91
CA SER A 189 11.38 -0.11 -1.51
C SER A 189 10.28 0.81 -0.94
N LEU A 190 9.06 0.29 -0.76
CA LEU A 190 7.96 1.02 -0.12
C LEU A 190 8.27 1.38 1.34
N VAL A 191 8.86 0.46 2.11
CA VAL A 191 9.26 0.71 3.50
C VAL A 191 10.36 1.75 3.58
N TYR A 192 11.41 1.65 2.75
CA TYR A 192 12.48 2.65 2.71
C TYR A 192 11.96 4.04 2.34
N GLN A 193 11.04 4.13 1.38
CA GLN A 193 10.41 5.39 1.00
C GLN A 193 9.60 5.98 2.17
N LYS A 194 8.81 5.18 2.89
CA LYS A 194 8.05 5.62 4.07
C LYS A 194 8.97 6.14 5.17
N ILE A 195 10.07 5.44 5.45
CA ILE A 195 11.05 5.85 6.46
C ILE A 195 11.73 7.16 6.04
N ALA A 196 12.12 7.30 4.76
CA ALA A 196 12.75 8.52 4.25
C ALA A 196 11.85 9.75 4.41
N ILE A 197 10.56 9.62 4.04
CA ILE A 197 9.57 10.70 4.21
C ILE A 197 9.40 11.05 5.69
N LEU A 198 9.32 10.04 6.58
CA LEU A 198 9.21 10.26 8.03
C LEU A 198 10.42 11.03 8.58
N VAL A 199 11.64 10.67 8.18
CA VAL A 199 12.87 11.36 8.60
C VAL A 199 12.85 12.81 8.14
N VAL A 200 12.58 13.08 6.86
CA VAL A 200 12.52 14.44 6.32
C VAL A 200 11.45 15.29 7.02
N LEU A 201 10.23 14.75 7.17
CA LEU A 201 9.15 15.45 7.87
C LEU A 201 9.52 15.76 9.33
N SER A 202 10.16 14.83 10.04
CA SER A 202 10.58 15.06 11.43
C SER A 202 11.60 16.19 11.55
N VAL A 203 12.60 16.25 10.65
CA VAL A 203 13.62 17.30 10.62
C VAL A 203 12.98 18.67 10.32
N MET A 204 12.09 18.73 9.33
CA MET A 204 11.35 19.96 9.02
C MET A 204 10.55 20.48 10.22
N LEU A 205 9.91 19.56 10.95
CA LEU A 205 9.11 19.91 12.11
C LEU A 205 9.97 20.39 13.29
N ILE A 206 11.13 19.77 13.52
CA ILE A 206 12.12 20.24 14.49
C ILE A 206 12.61 21.65 14.13
N LEU A 207 12.98 21.89 12.87
CA LEU A 207 13.44 23.20 12.40
C LEU A 207 12.37 24.28 12.62
N ALA A 208 11.11 23.99 12.27
CA ALA A 208 9.99 24.89 12.49
C ALA A 208 9.80 25.22 13.99
N SER A 209 9.84 24.20 14.84
CA SER A 209 9.69 24.38 16.30
C SER A 209 10.82 25.20 16.92
N CYS A 210 12.06 24.98 16.48
CA CYS A 210 13.24 25.71 16.91
C CYS A 210 13.15 27.18 16.49
N ASN A 211 12.70 27.43 15.26
CA ASN A 211 12.52 28.79 14.74
C ASN A 211 11.49 29.58 15.56
N VAL A 212 10.32 28.99 15.83
CA VAL A 212 9.28 29.63 16.68
C VAL A 212 9.81 29.87 18.10
N SER A 213 10.53 28.91 18.66
CA SER A 213 11.14 29.05 20.00
C SER A 213 12.14 30.20 20.06
N SER A 214 13.02 30.33 19.07
CA SER A 214 14.00 31.41 18.96
C SER A 214 13.34 32.78 18.77
N MET A 215 12.31 32.84 17.92
CA MET A 215 11.53 34.07 17.72
C MET A 215 10.84 34.52 19.01
N LEU A 216 10.16 33.62 19.70
CA LEU A 216 9.50 33.92 20.98
C LEU A 216 10.51 34.30 22.07
N MET A 217 11.67 33.65 22.09
CA MET A 217 12.75 34.02 23.00
C MET A 217 13.18 35.46 22.76
N MET A 218 13.46 35.84 21.51
CA MET A 218 13.84 37.21 21.16
C MET A 218 12.75 38.22 21.57
N MET A 219 11.50 37.93 21.21
CA MET A 219 10.36 38.77 21.57
C MET A 219 10.21 38.96 23.09
N THR A 220 10.45 37.90 23.89
CA THR A 220 10.40 38.01 25.36
C THR A 220 11.51 38.90 25.92
N LEU A 221 12.68 38.93 25.28
CA LEU A 221 13.81 39.78 25.68
C LEU A 221 13.56 41.25 25.34
N GLU A 222 13.01 41.55 24.16
CA GLU A 222 12.63 42.92 23.77
C GLU A 222 11.54 43.50 24.69
N ARG A 223 10.62 42.65 25.16
CA ARG A 223 9.51 43.05 26.04
C ARG A 223 9.86 43.03 27.54
N THR A 224 11.12 42.81 27.91
CA THR A 224 11.57 42.82 29.32
C THR A 224 11.15 44.05 30.15
N PRO A 225 11.23 45.31 29.65
CA PRO A 225 10.82 46.47 30.44
C PRO A 225 9.31 46.47 30.74
N GLU A 226 8.48 46.05 29.79
CA GLU A 226 7.03 45.94 29.97
C GLU A 226 6.67 44.88 31.02
N ILE A 227 7.37 43.73 30.99
CA ILE A 227 7.23 42.68 32.01
C ILE A 227 7.61 43.22 33.40
N ALA A 228 8.66 44.04 33.49
CA ALA A 228 9.08 44.62 34.77
C ALA A 228 8.02 45.56 35.35
N ILE A 229 7.40 46.41 34.52
CA ILE A 229 6.29 47.29 34.92
C ILE A 229 5.10 46.46 35.42
N LEU A 230 4.70 45.42 34.68
CA LEU A 230 3.63 44.50 35.08
C LEU A 230 3.92 43.83 36.43
N LYS A 231 5.16 43.35 36.64
CA LYS A 231 5.56 42.75 37.91
C LYS A 231 5.57 43.76 39.06
N THR A 232 5.98 45.00 38.83
CA THR A 232 5.95 46.05 39.86
C THR A 232 4.53 46.48 40.22
N MET A 233 3.57 46.36 39.29
CA MET A 233 2.14 46.53 39.56
C MET A 233 1.50 45.31 40.26
N GLY A 234 2.29 44.26 40.58
CA GLY A 234 1.82 43.08 41.33
C GLY A 234 1.45 41.87 40.48
N ALA A 235 1.77 41.85 39.17
CA ALA A 235 1.48 40.69 38.32
C ALA A 235 2.32 39.46 38.73
N SER A 236 1.66 38.31 38.90
CA SER A 236 2.32 37.05 39.21
C SER A 236 3.08 36.47 38.00
N ASN A 237 4.12 35.67 38.25
CA ASN A 237 4.84 34.94 37.20
C ASN A 237 3.92 34.02 36.37
N ARG A 238 2.82 33.51 36.98
CA ARG A 238 1.83 32.68 36.29
C ARG A 238 1.02 33.48 35.28
N SER A 239 0.65 34.72 35.63
CA SER A 239 -0.08 35.63 34.74
C SER A 239 0.78 35.97 33.51
N ILE A 240 2.05 36.29 33.73
CA ILE A 240 3.00 36.62 32.65
C ILE A 240 3.27 35.40 31.76
N LYS A 241 3.47 34.21 32.36
CA LYS A 241 3.61 32.95 31.62
C LYS A 241 2.39 32.66 30.74
N ARG A 242 1.17 32.93 31.24
CA ARG A 242 -0.07 32.70 30.49
C ARG A 242 -0.15 33.60 29.25
N ILE A 243 0.28 34.86 29.35
CA ILE A 243 0.31 35.79 28.21
C ILE A 243 1.19 35.22 27.09
N PHE A 244 2.43 34.85 27.39
CA PHE A 244 3.35 34.30 26.38
C PHE A 244 2.90 32.94 25.81
N ILE A 245 2.27 32.10 26.63
CA ILE A 245 1.68 30.84 26.12
C ILE A 245 0.55 31.13 25.13
N ILE A 246 -0.33 32.08 25.44
CA ILE A 246 -1.44 32.44 24.55
C ILE A 246 -0.89 33.01 23.24
N GLU A 247 0.10 33.90 23.30
CA GLU A 247 0.72 34.48 22.11
C GLU A 247 1.36 33.41 21.20
N GLY A 248 2.19 32.53 21.76
CA GLY A 248 2.78 31.44 20.99
C GLY A 248 1.76 30.41 20.49
N LEU A 249 0.70 30.15 21.26
CA LEU A 249 -0.39 29.29 20.83
C LEU A 249 -1.21 29.92 19.70
N SER A 250 -1.43 31.24 19.72
CA SER A 250 -2.09 31.97 18.64
C SER A 250 -1.29 31.85 17.34
N ILE A 251 0.05 31.98 17.40
CA ILE A 251 0.93 31.79 16.23
C ILE A 251 0.80 30.35 15.72
N ALA A 252 0.85 29.34 16.60
CA ALA A 252 0.71 27.94 16.22
C ALA A 252 -0.64 27.64 15.58
N ILE A 253 -1.75 28.14 16.14
CA ILE A 253 -3.09 27.92 15.60
C ILE A 253 -3.26 28.57 14.23
N VAL A 254 -2.89 29.85 14.09
CA VAL A 254 -3.02 30.58 12.83
C VAL A 254 -2.14 29.93 11.75
N GLY A 255 -0.90 29.58 12.09
CA GLY A 255 0.01 28.88 11.19
C GLY A 255 -0.53 27.52 10.77
N SER A 256 -1.06 26.72 11.70
CA SER A 256 -1.65 25.42 11.40
C SER A 256 -2.91 25.54 10.54
N ILE A 257 -3.78 26.55 10.75
CA ILE A 257 -4.96 26.77 9.90
C ILE A 257 -4.55 27.11 8.46
N ILE A 258 -3.61 28.06 8.30
CA ILE A 258 -3.13 28.46 6.97
C ILE A 258 -2.44 27.28 6.28
N GLY A 259 -1.56 26.58 6.99
CA GLY A 259 -0.85 25.41 6.46
C GLY A 259 -1.80 24.27 6.10
N ALA A 260 -2.81 24.00 6.92
CA ALA A 260 -3.84 22.99 6.65
C ALA A 260 -4.63 23.34 5.39
N LEU A 261 -5.09 24.58 5.25
CA LEU A 261 -5.82 25.05 4.06
C LEU A 261 -4.96 24.94 2.79
N LEU A 262 -3.72 25.42 2.83
CA LEU A 262 -2.80 25.33 1.70
C LEU A 262 -2.51 23.86 1.32
N GLY A 263 -2.29 23.00 2.31
CA GLY A 263 -2.08 21.56 2.09
C GLY A 263 -3.30 20.87 1.48
N PHE A 264 -4.51 21.24 1.91
CA PHE A 264 -5.75 20.71 1.36
C PHE A 264 -5.96 21.16 -0.10
N ILE A 265 -5.81 22.46 -0.38
CA ILE A 265 -5.93 23.01 -1.75
C ILE A 265 -4.90 22.35 -2.68
N PHE A 266 -3.67 22.17 -2.20
CA PHE A 266 -2.62 21.53 -2.98
C PHE A 266 -2.92 20.05 -3.26
N CYS A 267 -3.49 19.33 -2.29
CA CYS A 267 -3.89 17.94 -2.48
C CYS A 267 -5.04 17.81 -3.48
N GLU A 268 -6.07 18.65 -3.38
CA GLU A 268 -7.17 18.72 -4.35
C GLU A 268 -6.67 19.06 -5.77
N TRP A 269 -5.70 19.96 -5.88
CA TRP A 269 -5.08 20.28 -7.17
C TRP A 269 -4.35 19.09 -7.79
N ILE A 270 -3.65 18.29 -6.98
CA ILE A 270 -3.01 17.05 -7.43
C ILE A 270 -4.04 16.00 -7.84
N LEU A 271 -5.14 15.86 -7.08
CA LEU A 271 -6.21 14.92 -7.39
C LEU A 271 -6.91 15.28 -8.71
N ALA A 272 -7.12 16.57 -8.97
CA ALA A 272 -7.77 17.05 -10.18
C ALA A 272 -6.90 16.89 -11.44
N ASN A 273 -5.60 17.19 -11.35
CA ASN A 273 -4.71 17.20 -12.52
C ASN A 273 -3.97 15.87 -12.72
N GLY A 274 -3.80 15.07 -11.66
CA GLY A 274 -2.96 13.88 -11.65
C GLY A 274 -1.47 14.21 -11.81
N VAL A 275 -0.62 13.34 -11.28
CA VAL A 275 0.82 13.37 -11.61
C VAL A 275 1.06 12.24 -12.61
N SER A 276 1.39 12.60 -13.84
CA SER A 276 1.82 11.64 -14.86
C SER A 276 3.28 11.25 -14.60
N LEU A 277 3.54 9.96 -14.49
CA LEU A 277 4.89 9.41 -14.37
C LEU A 277 5.25 8.75 -15.69
N ASP A 278 6.55 8.70 -15.99
CA ASP A 278 7.03 7.87 -17.10
C ASP A 278 6.82 6.39 -16.72
N PRO A 279 5.96 5.64 -17.42
CA PRO A 279 5.65 4.26 -17.10
C PRO A 279 6.89 3.35 -17.16
N GLN A 280 7.92 3.73 -17.94
CA GLN A 280 9.14 2.95 -18.06
C GLN A 280 10.03 3.03 -16.81
N VAL A 281 9.91 4.10 -16.02
CA VAL A 281 10.75 4.31 -14.83
C VAL A 281 10.01 3.89 -13.55
N TYR A 282 8.72 4.21 -13.45
CA TYR A 282 7.95 4.03 -12.21
C TYR A 282 6.97 2.86 -12.26
N GLY A 283 6.74 2.27 -13.44
CA GLY A 283 5.82 1.16 -13.60
C GLY A 283 4.36 1.51 -13.31
N ILE A 284 3.99 2.79 -13.15
CA ILE A 284 2.61 3.26 -12.93
C ILE A 284 2.32 4.45 -13.85
N ASP A 285 1.13 4.49 -14.44
CA ASP A 285 0.74 5.55 -15.40
C ASP A 285 0.31 6.85 -14.69
N ARG A 286 -0.19 6.74 -13.45
CA ARG A 286 -0.60 7.87 -12.59
C ARG A 286 -0.31 7.54 -11.14
N PHE A 287 0.14 8.51 -10.36
CA PHE A 287 0.27 8.32 -8.91
C PHE A 287 -1.11 8.28 -8.25
N PRO A 288 -1.53 7.14 -7.66
CA PRO A 288 -2.83 7.05 -7.00
C PRO A 288 -2.74 7.78 -5.65
N VAL A 289 -3.20 9.03 -5.63
CA VAL A 289 -3.35 9.79 -4.37
C VAL A 289 -4.71 9.48 -3.79
N GLU A 290 -4.74 8.92 -2.58
CA GLU A 290 -5.96 8.75 -1.80
C GLU A 290 -5.97 9.73 -0.62
N PHE A 291 -6.96 10.63 -0.59
CA PHE A 291 -7.10 11.54 0.53
C PHE A 291 -7.76 10.85 1.72
N ARG A 292 -7.01 10.68 2.81
CA ARG A 292 -7.49 10.06 4.05
C ARG A 292 -7.64 11.13 5.13
N TRP A 293 -8.88 11.50 5.43
CA TRP A 293 -9.21 12.49 6.47
C TRP A 293 -8.51 12.23 7.81
N ARG A 294 -8.44 10.95 8.22
CA ARG A 294 -7.79 10.56 9.47
C ARG A 294 -6.34 11.00 9.53
N ASP A 295 -5.58 10.72 8.47
CA ASP A 295 -4.14 10.99 8.43
C ASP A 295 -3.89 12.51 8.36
N TYR A 296 -4.76 13.25 7.66
CA TYR A 296 -4.75 14.71 7.60
C TYR A 296 -4.99 15.35 8.98
N PHE A 297 -6.06 14.96 9.69
CA PHE A 297 -6.34 15.51 11.02
C PHE A 297 -5.26 15.14 12.05
N LEU A 298 -4.72 13.92 12.00
CA LEU A 298 -3.61 13.51 12.87
C LEU A 298 -2.36 14.37 12.62
N ALA A 299 -2.05 14.71 11.37
CA ALA A 299 -0.93 15.59 11.06
C ALA A 299 -1.14 17.01 11.61
N VAL A 300 -2.33 17.58 11.43
CA VAL A 300 -2.67 18.93 11.95
C VAL A 300 -2.58 18.95 13.47
N ILE A 301 -3.25 18.02 14.16
CA ILE A 301 -3.24 17.94 15.62
C ILE A 301 -1.83 17.69 16.15
N GLY A 302 -1.08 16.77 15.52
CA GLY A 302 0.31 16.48 15.87
C GLY A 302 1.21 17.72 15.76
N SER A 303 1.07 18.50 14.69
CA SER A 303 1.83 19.74 14.51
C SER A 303 1.54 20.78 15.61
N ILE A 304 0.27 20.96 15.97
CA ILE A 304 -0.15 21.90 17.02
C ILE A 304 0.42 21.46 18.38
N ILE A 305 0.37 20.16 18.70
CA ILE A 305 0.91 19.62 19.95
C ILE A 305 2.41 19.89 20.04
N ILE A 306 3.17 19.58 18.99
CA ILE A 306 4.63 19.73 19.02
C ILE A 306 5.01 21.21 19.10
N LEU A 307 4.33 22.08 18.35
CA LEU A 307 4.55 23.54 18.43
C LEU A 307 4.19 24.08 19.82
N SER A 308 3.11 23.61 20.44
CA SER A 308 2.72 24.01 21.80
C SER A 308 3.76 23.61 22.85
N ILE A 309 4.37 22.43 22.69
CA ILE A 309 5.48 21.97 23.53
C ILE A 309 6.70 22.88 23.34
N ALA A 310 7.05 23.22 22.10
CA ALA A 310 8.19 24.08 21.80
C ALA A 310 8.04 25.49 22.39
N VAL A 311 6.85 26.10 22.26
CA VAL A 311 6.49 27.42 22.81
C VAL A 311 6.61 27.46 24.34
N SER A 312 6.40 26.33 25.02
CA SER A 312 6.37 26.27 26.47
C SER A 312 7.72 26.60 27.13
N ILE A 313 8.84 26.38 26.44
CA ILE A 313 10.20 26.61 26.96
C ILE A 313 10.49 28.12 27.10
N PRO A 314 10.43 28.95 26.03
CA PRO A 314 10.68 30.39 26.14
C PRO A 314 9.64 31.08 27.04
N ALA A 315 8.37 30.68 27.00
CA ALA A 315 7.33 31.26 27.85
C ALA A 315 7.63 31.08 29.36
N ARG A 316 8.20 29.92 29.76
CA ARG A 316 8.67 29.72 31.13
C ARG A 316 9.85 30.62 31.45
N ARG A 317 10.84 30.72 30.56
CA ARG A 317 12.03 31.57 30.77
C ARG A 317 11.68 33.06 30.89
N GLY A 318 10.87 33.59 29.98
CA GLY A 318 10.41 34.99 30.03
C GLY A 318 9.67 35.34 31.33
N SER A 319 8.84 34.41 31.83
CA SER A 319 8.10 34.62 33.08
C SER A 319 8.97 34.72 34.34
N LEU A 320 10.20 34.19 34.30
CA LEU A 320 11.12 34.15 35.43
C LEU A 320 12.08 35.36 35.47
N MET A 321 12.02 36.27 34.50
CA MET A 321 12.91 37.43 34.46
C MET A 321 12.64 38.41 35.61
N SER A 322 13.69 38.88 36.29
CA SER A 322 13.56 39.76 37.46
C SER A 322 13.19 41.20 37.04
N PRO A 323 12.30 41.90 37.78
CA PRO A 323 11.92 43.29 37.48
C PRO A 323 13.12 44.24 37.45
N THR A 324 14.13 43.95 38.27
CA THR A 324 15.36 44.73 38.39
C THR A 324 16.22 44.71 37.14
N ARG A 325 16.19 43.63 36.34
CA ARG A 325 16.90 43.58 35.05
C ARG A 325 16.22 44.44 33.98
N GLY A 326 14.88 44.52 33.99
CA GLY A 326 14.14 45.32 33.02
C GLY A 326 14.21 46.83 33.28
N LEU A 327 14.30 47.26 34.55
CA LEU A 327 14.36 48.68 34.92
C LEU A 327 15.79 49.24 34.91
N ARG A 328 16.81 48.40 35.10
CA ARG A 328 18.22 48.80 35.07
C ARG A 328 18.81 48.73 33.66
N GLY A 329 18.02 49.01 32.63
CA GLY A 329 18.42 48.90 31.23
C GLY A 329 19.89 49.30 31.02
N ASP A 330 20.69 48.34 30.58
CA ASP A 330 22.01 48.57 29.98
C ASP A 330 23.12 49.20 30.87
N GLN A 331 23.63 48.46 31.86
CA GLN A 331 24.86 48.88 32.59
C GLN A 331 25.94 47.81 32.83
N LEU A 332 25.95 46.72 32.07
CA LEU A 332 27.05 45.74 31.99
C LEU A 332 27.02 45.23 30.53
N ASP A 333 27.91 45.59 29.61
CA ASP A 333 29.38 45.43 29.65
C ASP A 333 30.12 46.43 28.73
N LEU A 334 30.94 47.33 29.32
CA LEU A 334 32.08 48.00 28.65
C LEU A 334 33.37 47.91 29.48
N ARG A 335 33.46 46.92 30.38
CA ARG A 335 34.69 46.58 31.10
C ARG A 335 34.73 45.09 31.40
N THR A 336 35.19 44.31 30.42
CA THR A 336 36.26 43.30 30.51
C THR A 336 36.49 42.69 29.15
#